data_AF-A0A919LLZ8-F1
#
_entry.id   AF-A0A919LLZ8-F1
#
_cell.length_a   1.000
_cell.length_b   1.000
_cell.length_c   1.000
_cell.angle_alpha   90.00
_cell.angle_beta   90.00
_cell.angle_gamma   90.00
#
_symmetry.space_group_name_H-M   'P 1'
#
loop_
_entity.id
_entity.type
_entity.pdbx_description
1 polymer ?
#
loop_
_entity_poly.entity_id
_entity_poly.type
_entity_poly.pdbx_seq_one_letter_code
_entity_poly.pdbx_strand_id
1 'polypeptide(L)'
;MPAQADFVALQARLDELRAQHIRGVIVSLPLESATAERLVQDNPDMACLFLDVSPEADVCCVRFDHRDGCGACVRHLWELGHREFGLLAGPESSVSARLRLASWREALHSLNIARSTTVFGDWAPPAAGRKLSSSSTCSRGSAP
;
A
#
# COMPACT_ATOMS: atom_id res chain seq x y z
N MET A 1 -1.93 12.44 6.21
CA MET A 1 -2.34 11.17 6.84
C MET A 1 -2.40 11.40 8.34
N PRO A 2 -3.39 10.84 9.08
CA PRO A 2 -3.25 10.79 10.53
C PRO A 2 -1.97 9.99 10.85
N ALA A 3 -1.39 10.25 12.02
CA ALA A 3 -0.20 9.55 12.48
C ALA A 3 -0.35 8.03 12.30
N GLN A 4 0.76 7.34 11.99
CA GLN A 4 0.82 5.89 12.04
C GLN A 4 0.14 5.45 13.34
N ALA A 5 -0.95 4.69 13.24
CA ALA A 5 -1.72 4.32 14.41
C ALA A 5 -0.80 3.45 15.28
N ASP A 6 -0.35 4.01 16.41
CA ASP A 6 0.42 3.24 17.36
C ASP A 6 -0.49 2.19 18.02
N PHE A 7 0.12 1.10 18.46
CA PHE A 7 -0.61 -0.03 19.02
C PHE A 7 -1.48 0.38 20.23
N VAL A 8 -1.00 1.34 21.04
CA VAL A 8 -1.70 1.81 22.24
C VAL A 8 -3.01 2.50 21.88
N ALA A 9 -2.99 3.37 20.87
CA ALA A 9 -4.19 4.04 20.38
C ALA A 9 -5.19 3.04 19.77
N LEU A 10 -4.70 2.05 19.02
CA LEU A 10 -5.56 0.99 18.47
C LEU A 10 -6.23 0.17 19.57
N GLN A 11 -5.46 -0.26 20.58
CA GLN A 11 -5.99 -1.02 21.70
C GLN A 11 -7.05 -0.23 22.47
N ALA A 12 -6.80 1.05 22.75
CA ALA A 12 -7.78 1.93 23.39
C ALA A 12 -9.10 2.02 22.60
N ARG A 13 -9.03 2.07 21.25
CA ARG A 13 -10.24 2.06 20.40
C ARG A 13 -10.97 0.72 20.48
N LEU A 14 -10.25 -0.40 20.50
CA LEU A 14 -10.90 -1.71 20.70
C LEU A 14 -11.58 -1.81 22.06
N ASP A 15 -10.98 -1.26 23.11
CA ASP A 15 -11.56 -1.24 24.45
C ASP A 15 -12.85 -0.38 24.50
N GLU A 16 -12.84 0.79 23.86
CA GLU A 16 -14.03 1.64 23.71
C GLU A 16 -15.16 0.94 22.95
N LEU A 17 -14.84 0.17 21.90
CA LEU A 17 -15.82 -0.61 21.14
C LEU A 17 -16.32 -1.80 21.96
N ARG A 18 -15.45 -2.47 22.71
CA ARG A 18 -15.80 -3.58 23.61
C ARG A 18 -16.78 -3.12 24.69
N ALA A 19 -16.59 -1.92 25.24
CA ALA A 19 -17.50 -1.31 26.21
C ALA A 19 -18.92 -1.08 25.65
N GLN A 20 -19.05 -0.98 24.32
CA GLN A 20 -20.34 -0.87 23.62
C GLN A 20 -20.90 -2.24 23.20
N HIS A 21 -20.37 -3.34 23.75
CA HIS A 21 -20.72 -4.71 23.40
C HIS A 21 -20.49 -5.08 21.93
N ILE A 22 -19.63 -4.34 21.22
CA ILE A 22 -19.17 -4.73 19.89
C ILE A 22 -18.23 -5.93 20.04
N ARG A 23 -18.38 -6.90 19.13
CA ARG A 23 -17.60 -8.16 19.11
C ARG A 23 -16.88 -8.40 17.78
N GLY A 24 -16.98 -7.45 16.86
CA GLY A 24 -16.27 -7.52 15.59
C GLY A 24 -15.94 -6.13 15.05
N VAL A 25 -14.77 -6.00 14.43
CA VAL A 25 -14.26 -4.76 13.87
C VAL A 25 -13.71 -5.00 12.48
N ILE A 26 -13.95 -4.03 11.60
CA ILE A 26 -13.28 -3.95 10.30
C ILE A 26 -12.22 -2.87 10.40
N VAL A 27 -10.96 -3.27 10.30
CA VAL A 27 -9.80 -2.39 10.40
C VAL A 27 -9.42 -1.93 9.00
N SER A 28 -9.88 -0.72 8.66
CA SER A 28 -9.58 -0.03 7.40
C SER A 28 -8.42 0.96 7.55
N LEU A 29 -7.33 0.50 8.14
CA LEU A 29 -6.10 1.29 8.35
C LEU A 29 -4.90 0.49 7.83
N PRO A 30 -3.90 1.14 7.21
CA PRO A 30 -2.66 0.47 6.84
C PRO A 30 -1.92 0.04 8.11
N LEU A 31 -1.72 -1.26 8.28
CA LEU A 31 -0.99 -1.83 9.41
C LEU A 31 0.12 -2.77 8.93
N GLU A 32 1.26 -2.70 9.60
CA GLU A 32 2.33 -3.68 9.43
C GLU A 32 1.92 -5.01 10.10
N SER A 33 2.38 -6.14 9.55
CA SER A 33 1.96 -7.49 9.96
C SER A 33 2.05 -7.71 11.46
N ALA A 34 3.19 -7.35 12.07
CA ALA A 34 3.42 -7.52 13.51
C ALA A 34 2.41 -6.76 14.38
N THR A 35 1.91 -5.60 13.92
CA THR A 35 0.91 -4.83 14.68
C THR A 35 -0.47 -5.47 14.53
N ALA A 36 -0.83 -5.90 13.32
CA ALA A 36 -2.12 -6.56 13.07
C ALA A 36 -2.22 -7.91 13.81
N GLU A 37 -1.17 -8.74 13.73
CA GLU A 37 -1.09 -10.05 14.40
C GLU A 37 -1.20 -9.89 15.91
N ARG A 38 -0.43 -8.96 16.48
CA ARG A 38 -0.51 -8.65 17.91
C ARG A 38 -1.91 -8.19 18.32
N LEU A 39 -2.56 -7.35 17.51
CA LEU A 39 -3.91 -6.86 17.79
C LEU A 39 -4.93 -8.01 17.87
N VAL A 40 -4.79 -9.03 17.01
CA VAL A 40 -5.62 -10.24 17.06
C VAL A 40 -5.29 -11.09 18.28
N GLN A 41 -4.00 -11.33 18.54
CA GLN A 41 -3.53 -12.15 19.66
C GLN A 41 -3.97 -11.59 21.02
N ASP A 42 -3.88 -10.28 21.21
CA ASP A 42 -4.20 -9.59 22.46
C ASP A 42 -5.74 -9.42 22.66
N ASN A 43 -6.56 -9.68 21.63
CA ASN A 43 -8.02 -9.47 21.66
C ASN A 43 -8.81 -10.69 21.14
N PRO A 44 -8.67 -11.89 21.75
CA PRO A 44 -9.31 -13.12 21.26
C PRO A 44 -10.85 -13.09 21.35
N ASP A 45 -11.42 -12.16 22.11
CA ASP A 45 -12.86 -11.95 22.25
C ASP A 45 -13.46 -11.06 21.14
N MET A 46 -12.62 -10.53 20.24
CA MET A 46 -13.00 -9.62 19.17
C MET A 46 -12.64 -10.20 17.80
N ALA A 47 -13.62 -10.31 16.91
CA ALA A 47 -13.37 -10.69 15.52
C ALA A 47 -12.78 -9.50 14.73
N CYS A 48 -11.53 -9.59 14.31
CA CYS A 48 -10.85 -8.53 13.55
C CYS A 48 -10.74 -8.92 12.06
N LEU A 49 -11.29 -8.09 11.17
CA LEU A 49 -11.11 -8.21 9.72
C LEU A 49 -10.27 -7.03 9.21
N PHE A 50 -9.14 -7.30 8.56
CA PHE A 50 -8.24 -6.26 8.05
C PHE A 50 -8.41 -6.03 6.55
N LEU A 51 -8.34 -4.76 6.13
CA LEU A 51 -8.45 -4.38 4.70
C LEU A 51 -7.12 -3.94 4.07
N ASP A 52 -6.15 -3.51 4.88
CA ASP A 52 -4.87 -2.97 4.41
C ASP A 52 -3.70 -3.47 5.27
N VAL A 53 -3.32 -4.72 5.02
CA VAL A 53 -2.21 -5.43 5.68
C VAL A 53 -1.40 -6.21 4.65
N SER A 54 -0.18 -6.59 5.03
CA SER A 54 0.70 -7.37 4.15
C SER A 54 0.08 -8.72 3.78
N PRO A 55 0.37 -9.28 2.59
CA PRO A 55 -0.04 -10.64 2.21
C PRO A 55 0.43 -11.72 3.19
N GLU A 56 1.58 -11.49 3.84
CA GLU A 56 2.24 -12.41 4.75
C GLU A 56 1.71 -12.32 6.19
N ALA A 57 0.82 -11.38 6.50
CA ALA A 57 0.26 -11.24 7.83
C ALA A 57 -0.69 -12.42 8.14
N ASP A 58 -0.49 -13.07 9.29
CA ASP A 58 -1.32 -14.21 9.72
C ASP A 58 -2.59 -13.73 10.44
N VAL A 59 -3.46 -13.03 9.70
CA VAL A 59 -4.72 -12.46 10.22
C VAL A 59 -5.86 -12.61 9.21
N CYS A 60 -7.10 -12.55 9.68
CA CYS A 60 -8.27 -12.52 8.80
C CYS A 60 -8.30 -11.20 8.01
N CYS A 61 -8.25 -11.28 6.69
CA CYS A 61 -8.22 -10.10 5.85
C CYS A 61 -8.95 -10.28 4.53
N VAL A 62 -9.43 -9.16 3.97
CA VAL A 62 -9.89 -9.05 2.58
C VAL A 62 -9.02 -8.01 1.90
N ARG A 63 -8.36 -8.41 0.82
CA ARG A 63 -7.41 -7.56 0.08
C ARG A 63 -7.79 -7.50 -1.38
N PHE A 64 -7.37 -6.43 -2.04
CA PHE A 64 -7.41 -6.33 -3.48
C PHE A 64 -6.22 -7.07 -4.09
N ASP A 65 -6.40 -7.69 -5.26
CA ASP A 65 -5.29 -8.22 -6.03
C ASP A 65 -4.54 -7.07 -6.71
N HIS A 66 -3.50 -6.58 -6.04
CA HIS A 66 -2.67 -5.51 -6.57
C HIS A 66 -1.94 -5.92 -7.85
N ARG A 67 -1.60 -7.21 -8.03
CA ARG A 67 -0.86 -7.68 -9.20
C ARG A 67 -1.76 -7.67 -10.42
N ASP A 68 -2.96 -8.24 -10.30
CA ASP A 68 -3.92 -8.23 -11.41
C ASP A 68 -4.34 -6.81 -11.77
N GLY A 69 -4.73 -5.99 -10.80
CA GLY A 69 -5.17 -4.62 -11.04
C GLY A 69 -4.09 -3.74 -11.67
N CYS A 70 -2.87 -3.77 -11.13
CA CYS A 70 -1.75 -2.99 -11.69
C CYS A 70 -1.35 -3.50 -13.08
N GLY A 71 -1.31 -4.82 -13.28
CA GLY A 71 -0.99 -5.44 -14.55
C GLY A 71 -2.04 -5.16 -15.64
N ALA A 72 -3.32 -5.14 -15.29
CA ALA A 72 -4.40 -4.75 -16.20
C ALA A 72 -4.25 -3.30 -16.67
N CYS A 73 -3.96 -2.36 -15.76
CA CYS A 73 -3.74 -0.96 -16.10
C CYS A 73 -2.56 -0.77 -17.06
N VAL A 74 -1.41 -1.40 -16.78
CA VAL A 74 -0.21 -1.29 -17.63
C VAL A 74 -0.46 -1.90 -19.01
N ARG A 75 -1.07 -3.09 -19.08
CA ARG A 75 -1.43 -3.74 -20.35
C ARG A 75 -2.37 -2.87 -21.18
N HIS A 76 -3.40 -2.30 -20.58
CA HIS A 76 -4.35 -1.44 -21.27
C HIS A 76 -3.67 -0.23 -21.92
N LEU A 77 -2.79 0.46 -21.18
CA LEU A 77 -2.03 1.60 -21.73
C LEU A 77 -1.06 1.15 -22.83
N TRP A 78 -0.44 -0.02 -22.68
CA TRP A 78 0.43 -0.57 -23.70
C TRP A 78 -0.32 -0.90 -25.00
N GLU A 79 -1.51 -1.49 -24.90
CA GLU A 79 -2.40 -1.78 -26.04
C GLU A 79 -2.85 -0.51 -26.76
N LEU A 80 -3.04 0.59 -26.04
CA LEU A 80 -3.30 1.91 -26.61
C LEU A 80 -2.08 2.55 -27.31
N GLY A 81 -0.90 1.94 -27.21
CA GLY A 81 0.32 2.40 -27.86
C GLY A 81 1.27 3.20 -26.96
N HIS A 82 0.99 3.36 -25.67
CA HIS A 82 1.91 4.04 -24.75
C HIS A 82 3.19 3.21 -24.53
N ARG A 83 4.35 3.87 -24.57
CA ARG A 83 5.69 3.25 -24.42
C ARG A 83 6.53 3.89 -23.32
N GLU A 84 6.18 5.09 -22.90
CA GLU A 84 6.82 5.80 -21.80
C GLU A 84 5.88 5.85 -20.61
N PHE A 85 6.41 5.53 -19.42
CA PHE A 85 5.62 5.39 -18.21
C PHE A 85 6.28 6.15 -17.05
N GLY A 86 5.49 6.97 -16.37
CA GLY A 86 5.80 7.54 -15.06
C GLY A 86 4.94 6.90 -13.98
N LEU A 87 5.53 6.64 -12.82
CA LEU A 87 4.84 6.05 -11.67
C LEU A 87 4.67 7.11 -10.58
N LEU A 88 3.42 7.50 -10.31
CA LEU A 88 3.09 8.30 -9.14
C LEU A 88 2.65 7.37 -8.01
N ALA A 89 3.58 7.05 -7.12
CA ALA A 89 3.35 6.21 -5.97
C ALA A 89 2.75 7.00 -4.80
N GLY A 90 2.05 6.30 -3.91
CA GLY A 90 1.68 6.84 -2.61
C GLY A 90 2.87 6.91 -1.64
N PRO A 91 2.62 7.25 -0.37
CA PRO A 91 3.64 7.33 0.66
C PRO A 91 4.18 5.93 0.98
N GLU A 92 5.49 5.84 1.15
CA GLU A 92 6.20 4.58 1.38
C GLU A 92 5.80 3.90 2.71
N SER A 93 5.25 4.66 3.66
CA SER A 93 4.75 4.12 4.93
C SER A 93 3.51 3.22 4.76
N SER A 94 2.79 3.30 3.64
CA SER A 94 1.61 2.48 3.37
C SER A 94 1.99 1.16 2.69
N VAL A 95 1.62 0.03 3.31
CA VAL A 95 1.77 -1.32 2.75
C VAL A 95 1.14 -1.39 1.35
N SER A 96 -0.13 -0.98 1.21
CA SER A 96 -0.80 -0.89 -0.09
C SER A 96 -0.05 -0.07 -1.13
N ALA A 97 0.55 1.08 -0.76
CA ALA A 97 1.32 1.89 -1.69
C ALA A 97 2.55 1.13 -2.22
N ARG A 98 3.26 0.46 -1.31
CA ARG A 98 4.44 -0.35 -1.66
C ARG A 98 4.07 -1.53 -2.57
N LEU A 99 2.98 -2.23 -2.25
CA LEU A 99 2.50 -3.36 -3.05
C LEU A 99 2.11 -2.93 -4.47
N ARG A 100 1.34 -1.84 -4.62
CA ARG A 100 0.99 -1.31 -5.95
C ARG A 100 2.21 -0.89 -6.75
N LEU A 101 3.16 -0.20 -6.12
CA LEU A 101 4.39 0.22 -6.79
C LEU A 101 5.21 -1.00 -7.26
N ALA A 102 5.34 -2.03 -6.43
CA ALA A 102 6.01 -3.26 -6.79
C ALA A 102 5.30 -3.95 -7.98
N SER A 103 3.98 -4.07 -7.94
CA SER A 103 3.19 -4.67 -9.02
C SER A 103 3.25 -3.88 -10.33
N TRP A 104 3.24 -2.54 -10.30
CA TRP A 104 3.46 -1.74 -11.51
C TRP A 104 4.86 -1.96 -12.10
N ARG A 105 5.89 -2.00 -11.25
CA ARG A 105 7.26 -2.27 -11.70
C ARG A 105 7.39 -3.65 -12.32
N GLU A 106 6.79 -4.68 -11.71
CA GLU A 106 6.73 -6.05 -12.26
C GLU A 106 6.05 -6.06 -13.63
N ALA A 107 4.89 -5.38 -13.76
CA ALA A 107 4.14 -5.30 -15.01
C ALA A 107 4.87 -4.54 -16.13
N LEU A 108 5.60 -3.46 -15.80
CA LEU A 108 6.43 -2.75 -16.79
C LEU A 108 7.64 -3.59 -17.20
N HIS A 109 8.25 -4.29 -16.24
CA HIS A 109 9.38 -5.17 -16.51
C HIS A 109 9.01 -6.32 -17.45
N SER A 110 7.81 -6.90 -17.32
CA SER A 110 7.34 -7.95 -18.24
C SER A 110 7.13 -7.48 -19.69
N LEU A 111 7.00 -6.16 -19.91
CA LEU A 111 6.96 -5.53 -21.23
C LEU A 111 8.32 -5.00 -21.69
N ASN A 112 9.42 -5.37 -21.02
CA ASN A 112 10.79 -4.91 -21.26
C ASN A 112 10.99 -3.39 -21.08
N ILE A 113 10.16 -2.73 -20.26
CA ILE A 113 10.29 -1.31 -19.95
C ILE A 113 11.15 -1.15 -18.69
N ALA A 114 12.44 -0.92 -18.89
CA ALA A 114 13.41 -0.80 -17.79
C ALA A 114 13.43 0.59 -17.12
N ARG A 115 12.88 1.62 -17.77
CA ARG A 115 12.96 3.02 -17.30
C ARG A 115 11.56 3.56 -17.01
N SER A 116 11.25 3.72 -15.74
CA SER A 116 10.10 4.53 -15.30
C SER A 116 10.54 5.45 -14.17
N THR A 117 10.23 6.74 -14.31
CA THR A 117 10.45 7.69 -13.21
C THR A 117 9.39 7.45 -12.15
N THR A 118 9.83 7.20 -10.91
CA THR A 118 8.92 7.09 -9.75
C THR A 118 8.93 8.39 -8.97
N VAL A 119 7.75 8.88 -8.64
CA VAL A 119 7.52 10.06 -7.82
C VAL A 119 6.60 9.66 -6.67
N PHE A 120 6.89 10.12 -5.46
CA PHE A 120 6.11 9.76 -4.27
C PHE A 120 5.22 10.91 -3.82
N GLY A 121 3.94 10.61 -3.61
CA GLY A 121 2.94 11.50 -3.04
C GLY A 121 2.47 11.06 -1.66
N ASP A 122 1.51 11.78 -1.09
CA ASP A 122 0.94 11.54 0.24
C ASP A 122 -0.58 11.26 0.19
N TRP A 123 -1.10 10.92 -0.99
CA TRP A 123 -2.53 10.77 -1.34
C TRP A 123 -3.38 12.02 -1.21
N ALA A 124 -2.84 13.14 -0.73
CA ALA A 124 -3.59 14.38 -0.69
C ALA A 124 -3.78 14.90 -2.11
N PRO A 125 -4.90 15.58 -2.40
CA PRO A 125 -5.00 16.34 -3.63
C PRO A 125 -3.82 17.34 -3.67
N PRO A 126 -3.25 17.60 -4.85
CA PRO A 126 -2.14 18.53 -4.97
C PRO A 126 -2.56 19.91 -4.48
N ALA A 127 -2.12 20.28 -3.28
CA ALA A 127 -2.16 21.66 -2.83
C ALA A 127 -1.17 22.46 -3.68
N ALA A 128 -1.58 23.63 -4.18
CA ALA A 128 -0.71 24.49 -4.97
C ALA A 128 0.65 24.68 -4.27
N GLY A 129 1.74 24.23 -4.93
CA GLY A 129 3.11 24.43 -4.46
C GLY A 129 3.79 23.27 -3.71
N ARG A 130 3.16 22.10 -3.54
CA ARG A 130 3.84 20.96 -2.89
C ARG A 130 4.77 20.24 -3.88
N LYS A 131 6.07 20.25 -3.61
CA LYS A 131 7.07 19.50 -4.39
C LYS A 131 6.94 18.00 -4.08
N LEU A 132 6.71 17.21 -5.11
CA LEU A 132 6.83 15.76 -5.03
C LEU A 132 8.31 15.37 -4.98
N SER A 133 8.67 14.38 -4.17
CA SER A 133 10.04 13.86 -4.13
C SER A 133 10.23 12.83 -5.25
N SER A 134 11.26 13.03 -6.07
CA SER A 134 11.70 12.09 -7.09
C SER A 134 12.91 11.31 -6.58
N SER A 135 12.86 9.98 -6.58
CA SER A 135 14.05 9.15 -6.46
C SER A 135 14.39 8.57 -7.83
N SER A 136 15.44 9.12 -8.46
CA SER A 136 15.96 8.63 -9.73
C SER A 136 17.05 7.59 -9.47
N THR A 137 16.71 6.31 -9.48
CA THR A 137 17.72 5.24 -9.66
C THR A 137 18.08 5.18 -11.15
N CYS A 138 18.94 6.09 -11.58
CA CYS A 138 19.53 6.07 -12.91
C CYS A 138 20.83 5.25 -12.85
N SER A 139 20.75 3.94 -13.09
CA SER A 139 21.95 3.16 -13.41
C SER A 139 22.38 3.53 -14.84
N ARG A 140 23.42 4.37 -14.94
CA ARG A 140 24.11 4.59 -16.21
C ARG A 140 24.77 3.27 -16.61
N GLY A 141 24.20 2.62 -17.63
CA GLY A 141 24.87 1.52 -18.32
C GLY A 141 26.15 2.03 -18.96
N SER A 142 27.27 1.45 -18.57
CA SER A 142 28.55 1.62 -19.26
C SER A 142 28.61 0.61 -20.39
N ALA A 143 28.89 1.08 -21.60
CA ALA A 143 29.37 0.29 -22.71
C ALA A 143 30.11 1.21 -23.70
N PRO A 144 31.05 0.70 -24.52
CA PRO A 144 31.68 -0.62 -24.50
C PRO A 144 33.10 -0.62 -23.89
#